data_AF-A0A7Y4KIQ5-F1
#
_entry.id   AF-A0A7Y4KIQ5-F1
#
_cell.length_a   1.000
_cell.length_b   1.000
_cell.length_c   1.000
_cell.angle_alpha   90.00
_cell.angle_beta   90.00
_cell.angle_gamma   90.00
#
_symmetry.space_group_name_H-M   'P 1'
#
loop_
_entity.id
_entity.type
_entity.pdbx_description
1 polymer ?
#
loop_
_entity_poly.entity_id
_entity_poly.type
_entity_poly.pdbx_seq_one_letter_code
_entity_poly.pdbx_strand_id
1 'polypeptide(L)'
;MRRLPTCWALAKATVSRVLRLYRETGDVVPRPKGGGRLSPIRGKVATELKRLVAQKLDATVRELMAELTARTGIATSRPFMQRAMHRLGFSHKKRSFTACERDAPQTSGAAVSLRHY
;
A
#
# COMPACT_ATOMS: atom_id res chain seq x y z
N MET A 1 28.75 27.25 -30.42
CA MET A 1 27.73 26.17 -30.39
C MET A 1 28.46 24.83 -30.31
N ARG A 2 28.56 24.17 -29.14
CA ARG A 2 29.32 22.92 -29.01
C ARG A 2 28.51 21.76 -29.60
N ARG A 3 29.04 21.10 -30.64
CA ARG A 3 28.46 19.84 -31.18
C ARG A 3 28.84 18.71 -30.23
N LEU A 4 27.83 17.97 -29.76
CA LEU A 4 28.02 16.81 -28.89
C LEU A 4 28.17 15.55 -29.77
N PRO A 5 28.92 14.53 -29.33
CA PRO A 5 29.16 13.32 -30.11
C PRO A 5 27.85 12.55 -30.35
N THR A 6 27.59 12.17 -31.60
CA THR A 6 26.42 11.38 -32.04
C THR A 6 26.53 9.90 -31.67
N CYS A 7 27.63 9.49 -31.05
CA CYS A 7 28.01 8.09 -30.81
C CYS A 7 27.15 7.41 -29.72
N TRP A 8 26.48 8.19 -28.88
CA TRP A 8 25.53 7.67 -27.91
C TRP A 8 24.11 7.86 -28.48
N ALA A 9 23.30 6.80 -28.49
CA ALA A 9 21.90 6.81 -28.93
C ALA A 9 20.97 7.62 -27.98
N LEU A 10 21.49 8.70 -27.39
CA LEU A 10 20.81 9.58 -26.47
C LEU A 10 20.43 10.87 -27.20
N ALA A 11 19.24 11.37 -26.93
CA ALA A 11 18.83 12.68 -27.43
C ALA A 11 19.74 13.79 -26.87
N LYS A 12 19.99 14.83 -27.68
CA LYS A 12 20.76 16.03 -27.28
C LYS A 12 20.27 16.65 -25.97
N ALA A 13 18.97 16.59 -25.71
CA ALA A 13 18.35 17.07 -24.48
C ALA A 13 18.83 16.32 -23.24
N THR A 14 19.00 14.99 -23.32
CA THR A 14 19.48 14.15 -22.23
C THR A 14 20.90 14.53 -21.83
N VAL A 15 21.80 14.63 -22.83
CA VAL A 15 23.20 15.04 -22.61
C VAL A 15 23.26 16.44 -22.00
N SER A 16 22.45 17.38 -22.48
CA SER A 16 22.38 18.74 -21.93
C SER A 16 21.91 18.74 -20.47
N ARG A 17 20.95 17.88 -20.11
CA ARG A 17 20.41 17.77 -18.74
C ARG A 17 21.43 17.18 -17.77
N VAL A 18 22.19 16.17 -18.20
CA VAL A 18 23.27 15.56 -17.41
C VAL A 18 24.44 16.54 -17.21
N LEU A 19 24.88 17.23 -18.27
CA LEU A 19 25.93 18.25 -18.15
C LEU A 19 25.52 19.41 -17.24
N ARG A 20 24.25 19.80 -17.27
CA ARG A 20 23.71 20.80 -16.34
C ARG A 20 23.77 20.31 -14.89
N LEU A 21 23.35 19.06 -14.64
CA LEU A 21 23.39 18.45 -13.32
C LEU A 21 24.82 18.40 -12.76
N TYR A 22 25.79 18.01 -13.60
CA TYR A 22 27.20 17.96 -13.22
C TYR A 22 27.76 19.35 -12.86
N ARG A 23 27.38 20.40 -13.57
CA ARG A 23 27.81 21.78 -13.24
C ARG A 23 27.19 22.31 -11.95
N GLU A 24 25.96 21.92 -11.65
CA GLU A 24 25.23 22.40 -10.48
C GLU A 24 25.60 21.63 -9.20
N THR A 25 25.76 20.31 -9.29
CA THR A 25 25.95 19.43 -8.12
C THR A 25 27.38 18.87 -8.01
N GLY A 26 28.18 18.94 -9.07
CA GLY A 26 29.49 18.27 -9.16
C GLY A 26 29.41 16.76 -9.45
N ASP A 27 28.19 16.21 -9.58
CA ASP A 27 27.92 14.79 -9.75
C ASP A 27 26.84 14.56 -10.81
N VAL A 28 26.82 13.36 -11.39
CA VAL A 28 25.87 12.87 -12.38
C VAL A 28 24.76 11.99 -11.77
N VAL A 29 24.81 11.75 -10.46
CA VAL A 29 23.76 10.99 -9.74
C VAL A 29 22.39 11.64 -9.94
N PRO A 30 21.38 10.89 -10.41
CA PRO A 30 20.03 11.41 -10.60
C PRO A 30 19.47 12.01 -9.30
N ARG A 31 18.78 13.16 -9.43
CA ARG A 31 18.07 13.75 -8.29
C ARG A 31 17.04 12.76 -7.74
N PRO A 32 16.82 12.73 -6.42
CA PRO A 32 15.77 11.90 -5.85
C PRO A 32 14.45 12.27 -6.51
N LYS A 33 13.69 11.25 -6.92
CA LYS A 33 12.37 11.46 -7.53
C LYS A 33 11.50 12.25 -6.56
N GLY A 34 10.91 13.34 -7.04
CA GLY A 34 9.89 14.07 -6.28
C GLY A 34 8.74 13.12 -5.96
N GLY A 35 8.53 12.84 -4.68
CA GLY A 35 7.48 11.94 -4.23
C GLY A 35 6.07 12.46 -4.52
N GLY A 36 5.08 11.59 -4.43
CA GLY A 36 3.67 11.97 -4.49
C GLY A 36 3.18 12.68 -3.23
N ARG A 37 1.92 13.12 -3.25
CA ARG A 37 1.26 13.81 -2.13
C ARG A 37 1.28 12.94 -0.86
N LEU A 38 1.82 13.51 0.22
CA LEU A 38 1.97 12.81 1.50
C LEU A 38 0.62 12.64 2.20
N SER A 39 0.51 11.60 3.02
CA SER A 39 -0.70 11.35 3.82
C SER A 39 -0.88 12.40 4.92
N PRO A 40 -2.10 12.93 5.14
CA PRO A 40 -2.41 13.78 6.30
C PRO A 40 -2.22 13.03 7.64
N ILE A 41 -2.43 11.72 7.64
CA ILE A 41 -2.19 10.85 8.81
C ILE A 41 -0.69 10.57 8.92
N ARG A 42 0.06 11.57 9.43
CA ARG A 42 1.50 11.48 9.73
C ARG A 42 1.81 12.21 11.04
N GLY A 43 2.95 11.88 11.65
CA GLY A 43 3.40 12.50 12.89
C GLY A 43 2.39 12.33 14.02
N LYS A 44 2.00 13.45 14.64
CA LYS A 44 1.07 13.48 15.79
C LYS A 44 -0.26 12.77 15.52
N VAL A 45 -0.80 12.90 14.31
CA VAL A 45 -2.08 12.28 13.91
C VAL A 45 -1.96 10.76 13.86
N ALA A 46 -0.80 10.24 13.45
CA ALA A 46 -0.55 8.80 13.43
C ALA A 46 -0.42 8.23 14.86
N THR A 47 0.17 8.99 15.78
CA THR A 47 0.24 8.60 17.20
C THR A 47 -1.15 8.56 17.82
N GLU A 48 -2.00 9.56 17.54
CA GLU A 48 -3.38 9.56 18.05
C GLU A 48 -4.21 8.42 17.45
N LEU A 49 -4.01 8.11 16.16
CA LEU A 49 -4.63 6.93 15.55
C LEU A 49 -4.21 5.63 16.24
N LYS A 50 -2.93 5.46 16.60
CA LYS A 50 -2.49 4.29 17.38
C LYS A 50 -3.20 4.21 18.73
N ARG A 51 -3.34 5.33 19.42
CA ARG A 51 -4.04 5.39 20.72
C ARG A 51 -5.52 5.02 20.59
N LEU A 52 -6.19 5.53 19.56
CA LEU A 52 -7.58 5.20 19.25
C LEU A 52 -7.76 3.71 18.99
N VAL A 53 -6.92 3.13 18.12
CA VAL A 53 -6.98 1.70 17.78
C VAL A 53 -6.70 0.83 19.02
N ALA A 54 -5.79 1.24 19.91
CA ALA A 54 -5.52 0.52 21.15
C ALA A 54 -6.69 0.57 22.15
N GLN A 55 -7.47 1.65 22.16
CA GLN A 55 -8.66 1.78 23.02
C GLN A 55 -9.85 0.97 22.46
N LYS A 56 -10.00 0.91 21.14
CA LYS A 56 -11.12 0.25 20.47
C LYS A 56 -10.62 -0.65 19.34
N LEU A 57 -10.20 -1.86 19.69
CA LEU A 57 -9.67 -2.81 18.72
C LEU A 57 -10.72 -3.28 17.71
N ASP A 58 -11.99 -3.35 18.12
CA ASP A 58 -13.12 -3.85 17.31
C ASP A 58 -13.90 -2.75 16.56
N ALA A 59 -13.46 -1.49 16.64
CA ALA A 59 -14.15 -0.40 15.94
C ALA A 59 -14.02 -0.52 14.42
N THR A 60 -15.11 -0.20 13.71
CA THR A 60 -15.07 -0.20 12.25
C THR A 60 -14.21 0.95 11.73
N VAL A 61 -13.64 0.80 10.53
CA VAL A 61 -12.85 1.87 9.87
C VAL A 61 -13.63 3.18 9.79
N ARG A 62 -14.96 3.11 9.66
CA ARG A 62 -15.84 4.29 9.56
C ARG A 62 -15.98 5.03 10.88
N GLU A 63 -16.11 4.29 11.99
CA GLU A 63 -16.10 4.86 13.34
C GLU A 63 -14.75 5.48 13.67
N LEU A 64 -13.64 4.79 13.35
CA LEU A 64 -12.30 5.32 13.55
C LEU A 64 -12.06 6.62 12.78
N MET A 65 -12.61 6.75 11.56
CA MET A 65 -12.54 8.00 10.81
C MET A 65 -13.33 9.13 11.48
N ALA A 66 -14.53 8.84 11.99
CA ALA A 66 -15.36 9.83 12.67
C ALA A 66 -14.69 10.31 13.97
N GLU A 67 -14.18 9.40 14.80
CA GLU A 67 -13.47 9.74 16.03
C GLU A 67 -12.16 10.50 15.75
N LEU A 68 -11.39 10.08 14.74
CA LEU A 68 -10.16 10.78 14.38
C LEU A 68 -10.46 12.20 13.88
N THR A 69 -11.52 12.38 13.10
CA THR A 69 -11.95 13.70 12.63
C THR A 69 -12.42 14.56 13.80
N ALA A 70 -13.17 14.00 14.76
CA ALA A 70 -13.61 14.71 15.95
C ALA A 70 -12.44 15.17 16.84
N ARG A 71 -11.37 14.36 16.95
CA ARG A 71 -10.21 14.68 17.80
C ARG A 71 -9.16 15.58 17.14
N THR A 72 -8.94 15.42 15.84
CA THR A 72 -7.84 16.10 15.12
C THR A 72 -8.31 17.13 14.10
N GLY A 73 -9.60 17.16 13.76
CA GLY A 73 -10.18 18.03 12.73
C GLY A 73 -9.85 17.62 11.29
N ILE A 74 -9.08 16.55 11.09
CA ILE A 74 -8.61 16.13 9.76
C ILE A 74 -9.55 15.09 9.17
N ALA A 75 -10.40 15.54 8.25
CA ALA A 75 -11.22 14.64 7.44
C ALA A 75 -10.32 13.77 6.54
N THR A 76 -10.51 12.45 6.62
CA THR A 76 -9.73 11.49 5.85
C THR A 76 -10.64 10.49 5.13
N SER A 77 -10.25 10.06 3.93
CA SER A 77 -10.98 9.03 3.19
C SER A 77 -10.59 7.61 3.64
N ARG A 78 -11.52 6.66 3.46
CA ARG A 78 -11.31 5.23 3.76
C ARG A 78 -9.97 4.66 3.26
N PRO A 79 -9.55 4.85 1.99
CA PRO A 79 -8.27 4.29 1.52
C PRO A 79 -7.05 4.94 2.17
N PHE A 80 -7.14 6.21 2.59
CA PHE A 80 -6.06 6.83 3.37
C PHE A 80 -5.96 6.23 4.77
N MET A 81 -7.10 5.99 5.42
CA MET A 81 -7.15 5.33 6.73
C MET A 81 -6.57 3.91 6.66
N GLN A 82 -6.96 3.11 5.67
CA GLN A 82 -6.43 1.75 5.49
C GLN A 82 -4.92 1.74 5.21
N ARG A 83 -4.42 2.64 4.35
CA ARG A 83 -2.98 2.79 4.10
C ARG A 83 -2.23 3.27 5.35
N ALA A 84 -2.85 4.09 6.18
CA ALA A 84 -2.27 4.53 7.45
C ALA A 84 -2.18 3.37 8.44
N MET A 85 -3.26 2.62 8.65
CA MET A 85 -3.27 1.42 9.50
C MET A 85 -2.22 0.39 9.06
N HIS A 86 -2.15 0.09 7.76
CA HIS A 86 -1.15 -0.84 7.23
C HIS A 86 0.28 -0.37 7.50
N ARG A 87 0.56 0.93 7.35
CA ARG A 87 1.87 1.52 7.66
C ARG A 87 2.21 1.46 9.14
N LEU A 88 1.20 1.51 10.01
CA LEU A 88 1.36 1.41 11.46
C LEU A 88 1.47 -0.05 11.93
N GLY A 89 1.34 -1.03 11.03
CA GLY A 89 1.45 -2.45 11.34
C GLY A 89 0.15 -3.12 11.77
N PHE A 90 -0.99 -2.41 11.70
CA PHE A 90 -2.29 -3.01 12.00
C PHE A 90 -2.75 -3.86 10.81
N SER A 91 -2.78 -5.17 11.01
CA SER A 91 -3.37 -6.14 10.09
C SER A 91 -4.54 -6.82 10.79
N HIS A 92 -5.67 -6.96 10.08
CA HIS A 92 -6.80 -7.71 10.61
C HIS A 92 -6.48 -9.21 10.54
N LYS A 93 -6.33 -9.86 11.70
CA LYS A 93 -6.13 -11.31 11.75
C LYS A 93 -7.41 -12.01 11.30
N LYS A 94 -7.43 -12.48 10.06
CA LYS A 94 -8.50 -13.33 9.56
C LYS A 94 -8.33 -14.73 10.17
N ARG A 95 -9.18 -15.09 11.13
CA ARG A 95 -9.32 -16.50 11.55
C ARG A 95 -10.19 -17.21 10.52
N SER A 96 -9.64 -18.17 9.79
CA SER A 96 -10.44 -19.06 8.95
C SER A 96 -11.18 -20.03 9.86
N PHE A 97 -12.48 -19.80 10.07
CA PHE A 97 -13.36 -20.84 10.57
C PHE A 97 -13.72 -21.73 9.38
N THR A 98 -12.89 -22.73 9.14
CA THR A 98 -13.20 -23.80 8.19
C THR A 98 -14.04 -24.84 8.92
N ALA A 99 -15.21 -25.19 8.40
CA ALA A 99 -15.99 -26.29 8.96
C ALA A 99 -15.19 -27.59 8.81
N CYS A 100 -15.07 -28.39 9.87
CA CYS A 100 -14.36 -29.70 9.83
C CYS A 100 -14.90 -30.60 8.70
N GLU A 101 -16.19 -30.47 8.37
CA GLU A 101 -16.85 -31.22 7.29
C GLU A 101 -16.23 -30.94 5.91
N ARG A 102 -15.60 -29.78 5.70
CA ARG A 102 -14.92 -29.46 4.43
C ARG A 102 -13.66 -30.31 4.24
N ASP A 103 -13.01 -30.70 5.32
CA ASP A 103 -11.81 -31.55 5.31
C ASP A 103 -12.17 -33.04 5.37
N ALA A 104 -13.46 -33.39 5.47
CA ALA A 104 -13.89 -34.77 5.40
C ALA A 104 -13.64 -35.34 3.98
N PRO A 105 -13.06 -36.54 3.85
CA PRO A 105 -12.87 -37.17 2.55
C PRO A 105 -14.24 -37.38 1.91
N GLN A 106 -14.42 -36.84 0.70
CA GLN A 106 -15.66 -37.04 -0.05
C GLN A 106 -15.79 -38.54 -0.38
N THR A 107 -16.80 -39.21 0.17
CA THR A 107 -17.16 -40.57 -0.22
C THR A 107 -17.68 -40.51 -1.66
N SER A 108 -16.81 -40.80 -2.63
CA SER A 108 -17.23 -41.00 -4.02
C SER A 108 -18.23 -42.15 -4.04
N GLY A 109 -19.50 -41.83 -4.31
CA GLY A 109 -20.57 -42.82 -4.39
C GLY A 109 -20.20 -43.89 -5.42
N ALA A 110 -19.97 -45.11 -4.95
CA ALA A 110 -19.84 -46.26 -5.81
C ALA A 110 -21.19 -46.48 -6.51
N ALA A 111 -21.27 -46.19 -7.80
CA ALA A 111 -22.43 -46.49 -8.62
C ALA A 111 -22.58 -48.03 -8.68
N VAL A 112 -23.49 -48.57 -7.88
CA VAL A 112 -23.85 -49.99 -7.94
C VAL A 112 -24.64 -50.23 -9.21
N SER A 113 -23.98 -50.80 -10.23
CA SER A 113 -24.63 -51.27 -11.45
C SER A 113 -25.34 -52.60 -11.18
N LEU A 114 -26.64 -52.55 -10.89
CA LEU A 114 -27.51 -53.72 -10.86
C LEU A 114 -27.93 -54.06 -12.30
N ARG A 115 -27.29 -55.07 -12.90
CA ARG A 115 -27.85 -55.76 -14.06
C ARG A 115 -28.89 -56.77 -13.56
N HIS A 116 -30.13 -56.60 -14.00
CA HIS A 116 -31.19 -57.60 -13.87
C HIS A 116 -31.18 -58.51 -15.10
N TYR A 117 -31.47 -59.79 -14.89
CA TYR A 117 -31.54 -60.87 -15.88
C TYR A 117 -32.54 -60.62 -17.01
#